data_AF-A0A916VN96-F1
#
_entry.id   AF-A0A916VN96-F1
#
_cell.length_a   1.000
_cell.length_b   1.000
_cell.length_c   1.000
_cell.angle_alpha   90.00
_cell.angle_beta   90.00
_cell.angle_gamma   90.00
#
_symmetry.space_group_name_H-M   'P 1'
#
loop_
_entity.id
_entity.type
_entity.pdbx_description
1 polymer ?
#
loop_
_entity_poly.entity_id
_entity_poly.type
_entity_poly.pdbx_seq_one_letter_code
_entity_poly.pdbx_strand_id
1 'polypeptide(L)'
;MLYLPIVIVSACLSSIFKSKGTIVGEKSYVNWGYIGESRLENFAELSPEYQICQTVQNQSQINIKSPISIEAPQTSINVKSGSIGIIKVQVISVIS
;
A
#
# COMPACT_ATOMS: atom_id res chain seq x y z
N MET A 1 6.00 -57.30 47.85
CA MET A 1 6.65 -56.02 47.49
C MET A 1 5.60 -55.17 46.80
N LEU A 2 5.14 -54.12 47.49
CA LEU A 2 4.09 -53.19 47.06
C LEU A 2 4.61 -52.29 45.94
N TYR A 3 3.81 -52.01 44.91
CA TYR A 3 3.40 -50.65 44.52
C TYR A 3 2.59 -50.64 43.20
N LEU A 4 1.31 -50.35 43.34
CA LEU A 4 0.44 -49.64 42.38
C LEU A 4 -0.57 -48.90 43.28
N PRO A 5 -1.30 -47.84 42.85
CA PRO A 5 -1.08 -46.81 41.83
C PRO A 5 -1.24 -45.37 42.41
N ILE A 6 -0.70 -44.32 41.79
CA ILE A 6 -1.21 -42.95 42.00
C ILE A 6 -1.23 -42.19 40.67
N VAL A 7 -2.40 -42.21 40.04
CA VAL A 7 -2.88 -41.15 39.16
C VAL A 7 -3.67 -40.18 40.05
N ILE A 8 -3.81 -38.92 39.60
CA ILE A 8 -4.61 -37.80 40.16
C ILE A 8 -3.89 -37.13 41.35
N VAL A 9 -3.54 -35.84 41.41
CA VAL A 9 -4.23 -34.55 41.15
C VAL A 9 -3.10 -33.50 40.98
N SER A 10 -3.07 -32.61 40.00
CA SER A 10 -3.56 -31.22 40.14
C SER A 10 -2.87 -30.42 39.02
N ALA A 11 -3.58 -30.02 37.96
CA ALA A 11 -4.10 -28.66 37.80
C ALA A 11 -3.12 -27.56 38.27
N CYS A 12 -2.80 -26.64 37.35
CA CYS A 12 -2.05 -25.38 37.53
C CYS A 12 -0.52 -25.43 37.44
N LEU A 13 0.01 -25.71 36.25
CA LEU A 13 1.19 -24.94 35.78
C LEU A 13 0.98 -24.31 34.39
N SER A 14 -0.27 -24.05 34.02
CA SER A 14 -0.62 -23.13 32.94
C SER A 14 -0.71 -21.70 33.49
N SER A 15 0.37 -21.19 34.07
CA SER A 15 0.48 -19.80 34.50
C SER A 15 1.33 -19.00 33.52
N ILE A 16 0.64 -18.54 32.47
CA ILE A 16 0.62 -17.15 32.02
C ILE A 16 2.00 -16.48 31.88
N PHE A 17 2.64 -16.70 30.74
CA PHE A 17 3.34 -15.62 30.04
C PHE A 17 2.55 -15.30 28.77
N LYS A 18 1.37 -14.70 28.91
CA LYS A 18 0.78 -13.90 27.83
C LYS A 18 1.47 -12.54 27.86
N SER A 19 2.70 -12.47 27.34
CA SER A 19 3.23 -11.18 26.94
C SER A 19 2.32 -10.66 25.83
N LYS A 20 1.56 -9.61 26.10
CA LYS A 20 1.04 -8.74 25.05
C LYS A 20 2.23 -7.98 24.48
N GLY A 21 3.07 -8.69 23.74
CA GLY A 21 3.95 -8.05 22.77
C GLY A 21 3.04 -7.49 21.71
N THR A 22 2.88 -6.16 21.67
CA THR A 22 2.49 -5.50 20.44
C THR A 22 3.57 -5.84 19.44
N ILE A 23 3.29 -6.78 18.54
CA ILE A 23 4.09 -6.94 17.33
C ILE A 23 3.92 -5.62 16.60
N VAL A 24 4.89 -4.72 16.75
CA VAL A 24 5.04 -3.59 15.86
C VAL A 24 5.25 -4.24 14.50
N GLY A 25 4.21 -4.20 13.67
CA GLY A 25 4.19 -4.89 12.38
C GLY A 25 5.48 -4.57 11.63
N GLU A 26 6.29 -5.61 11.42
CA GLU A 26 7.32 -5.59 10.40
C GLU A 26 6.60 -5.18 9.12
N LYS A 27 6.91 -4.01 8.57
CA LYS A 27 6.37 -3.57 7.28
C LYS A 27 6.91 -4.55 6.24
N SER A 28 6.17 -5.64 6.02
CA SER A 28 6.39 -6.55 4.91
C SER A 28 6.43 -5.70 3.65
N TYR A 29 7.58 -5.68 2.97
CA TYR A 29 7.75 -4.91 1.76
C TYR A 29 6.95 -5.59 0.65
N VAL A 30 5.86 -4.96 0.24
CA VAL A 30 5.02 -5.45 -0.85
C VAL A 30 5.77 -5.26 -2.17
N ASN A 31 6.14 -6.35 -2.83
CA ASN A 31 6.83 -6.31 -4.11
C ASN A 31 5.81 -6.10 -5.24
N TRP A 32 5.88 -4.95 -5.89
CA TRP A 32 5.06 -4.57 -7.04
C TRP A 32 5.96 -4.40 -8.28
N GLY A 33 5.41 -4.65 -9.47
CA GLY A 33 6.15 -4.52 -10.71
C GLY A 33 5.26 -4.60 -11.94
N TYR A 34 5.88 -4.78 -13.10
CA TYR A 34 5.14 -4.87 -14.37
C TYR A 34 5.17 -6.29 -14.95
N ILE A 35 5.85 -7.24 -14.28
CA ILE A 35 6.17 -8.56 -14.80
C ILE A 35 5.93 -9.61 -13.70
N GLY A 36 5.59 -10.83 -14.10
CA GLY A 36 5.46 -11.96 -13.19
C GLY A 36 4.21 -11.88 -12.33
N GLU A 37 4.31 -12.37 -11.10
CA GLU A 37 3.18 -12.40 -10.15
C GLU A 37 2.82 -11.00 -9.63
N SER A 38 3.77 -10.07 -9.66
CA SER A 38 3.61 -8.69 -9.21
C SER A 38 3.09 -7.74 -10.30
N ARG A 39 2.48 -8.24 -11.39
CA ARG A 39 1.98 -7.43 -12.52
C ARG A 39 0.68 -6.66 -12.20
N LEU A 40 0.34 -5.70 -13.06
CA LEU A 40 -0.78 -4.75 -12.85
C LEU A 40 -2.11 -5.43 -12.54
N GLU A 41 -2.42 -6.53 -13.22
CA GLU A 41 -3.68 -7.27 -13.03
C GLU A 41 -3.85 -7.76 -11.59
N ASN A 42 -2.73 -8.00 -10.90
CA ASN A 42 -2.67 -8.58 -9.57
C ASN A 42 -2.44 -7.54 -8.46
N PHE A 43 -2.33 -6.23 -8.77
CA PHE A 43 -1.97 -5.21 -7.77
C PHE A 43 -2.87 -5.21 -6.55
N ALA A 44 -4.17 -5.39 -6.73
CA ALA A 44 -5.12 -5.41 -5.62
C ALA A 44 -4.96 -6.62 -4.70
N GLU A 45 -4.32 -7.70 -5.17
CA GLU A 45 -4.05 -8.91 -4.40
C GLU A 45 -2.76 -8.80 -3.58
N LEU A 46 -1.87 -7.86 -3.93
CA LEU A 46 -0.59 -7.65 -3.26
C LEU A 46 -0.75 -7.07 -1.86
N SER A 47 -1.74 -6.21 -1.64
CA SER A 47 -2.01 -5.56 -0.36
C SER A 47 -3.43 -4.98 -0.30
N PRO A 48 -4.08 -4.95 0.88
CA PRO A 48 -5.37 -4.27 1.06
C PRO A 48 -5.36 -2.80 0.59
N GLU A 49 -4.23 -2.12 0.71
CA GLU A 49 -4.07 -0.71 0.29
C GLU A 49 -4.20 -0.52 -1.24
N TYR A 50 -3.95 -1.57 -2.02
CA TYR A 50 -3.95 -1.52 -3.48
C TYR A 50 -5.28 -1.95 -4.11
N GLN A 51 -6.30 -2.24 -3.29
CA GLN A 51 -7.66 -2.57 -3.78
C GLN A 51 -8.26 -1.48 -4.67
N ILE A 52 -7.82 -0.23 -4.51
CA ILE A 52 -8.23 0.89 -5.38
C ILE A 52 -7.93 0.65 -6.85
N CYS A 53 -6.89 -0.13 -7.17
CA CYS A 53 -6.47 -0.42 -8.54
C CYS A 53 -7.49 -1.28 -9.31
N GLN A 54 -8.35 -2.02 -8.60
CA GLN A 54 -9.43 -2.82 -9.21
C GLN A 54 -10.83 -2.23 -8.96
N THR A 55 -11.04 -1.49 -7.87
CA THR A 55 -12.39 -1.06 -7.45
C THR A 55 -12.80 0.31 -7.98
N VAL A 56 -11.85 1.20 -8.27
CA VAL A 56 -12.14 2.57 -8.71
C VAL A 56 -12.23 2.63 -10.23
N GLN A 57 -13.29 3.25 -10.74
CA GLN A 57 -13.54 3.37 -12.20
C GLN A 57 -12.70 4.46 -12.87
N ASN A 58 -12.25 5.46 -12.12
CA ASN A 58 -11.50 6.62 -12.63
C ASN A 58 -9.99 6.43 -12.47
N GLN A 59 -9.45 5.35 -13.07
CA GLN A 59 -8.02 5.10 -13.08
C GLN A 59 -7.32 5.87 -14.19
N SER A 60 -6.03 6.11 -13.98
CA SER A 60 -5.18 6.81 -14.94
C SER A 60 -4.53 5.86 -15.93
N GLN A 61 -4.06 6.48 -17.02
CA GLN A 61 -3.90 5.92 -18.36
C GLN A 61 -5.23 5.50 -18.97
N ILE A 62 -5.78 6.42 -19.76
CA ILE A 62 -6.92 6.17 -20.64
C ILE A 62 -6.50 6.33 -22.09
N ASN A 63 -7.18 5.64 -23.00
CA ASN A 63 -7.07 5.93 -24.42
C ASN A 63 -7.99 7.10 -24.78
N ILE A 64 -7.43 8.24 -25.17
CA ILE A 64 -8.18 9.45 -25.51
C ILE A 64 -8.77 9.28 -26.93
N LYS A 65 -10.03 8.84 -27.01
CA LYS A 65 -10.74 8.61 -28.29
C LYS A 65 -11.66 9.75 -28.72
N SER A 66 -12.24 10.47 -27.75
CA SER A 66 -13.27 11.48 -27.99
C SER A 66 -12.96 12.75 -27.20
N PRO A 67 -11.96 13.54 -27.61
CA PRO A 67 -11.66 14.80 -26.95
C PRO A 67 -12.82 15.78 -27.15
N ILE A 68 -13.16 16.52 -26.09
CA ILE A 68 -14.09 17.64 -26.16
C ILE A 68 -13.25 18.91 -26.18
N SER A 69 -13.55 19.82 -27.13
CA SER A 69 -12.90 21.13 -27.17
C SER A 69 -13.50 22.02 -26.09
N ILE A 70 -12.65 22.56 -25.22
CA ILE A 70 -13.01 23.54 -24.20
C ILE A 70 -11.98 24.66 -24.20
N GLU A 71 -12.41 25.87 -23.84
CA GLU A 71 -11.48 26.95 -23.52
C GLU A 71 -10.94 26.72 -22.11
N ALA A 72 -9.71 26.19 -22.04
CA ALA A 72 -9.04 25.91 -20.77
C ALA A 72 -8.24 27.14 -20.29
N PRO A 73 -8.20 27.40 -18.97
CA PRO A 73 -7.40 28.48 -18.43
C PRO A 73 -5.92 28.29 -18.78
N GLN A 74 -5.26 29.38 -19.19
CA GLN A 74 -3.83 29.35 -19.49
C GLN A 74 -3.06 29.04 -18.21
N THR A 75 -2.32 27.93 -18.22
CA THR A 75 -1.51 27.52 -17.07
C THR A 75 -0.11 28.09 -17.21
N SER A 76 0.30 28.97 -16.29
CA SER A 76 1.67 29.49 -16.28
C SER A 76 2.60 28.49 -15.61
N ILE A 77 3.64 28.09 -16.34
CA ILE A 77 4.63 27.10 -15.90
C ILE A 77 5.91 27.86 -15.52
N ASN A 78 6.21 27.90 -14.22
CA ASN A 78 7.50 28.44 -13.76
C ASN A 78 8.48 27.28 -13.60
N VAL A 79 9.42 27.18 -14.55
CA VAL A 79 10.50 26.20 -14.53
C VAL A 79 11.70 26.80 -13.81
N LYS A 80 12.09 26.20 -12.70
CA LYS A 80 13.32 26.55 -11.99
C LYS A 80 14.35 25.43 -12.16
N SER A 81 15.60 25.81 -12.40
CA SER A 81 16.71 24.85 -12.39
C SER A 81 16.83 24.22 -11.01
N GLY A 82 16.61 22.91 -10.92
CA GLY A 82 16.92 22.12 -9.73
C GLY A 82 18.40 21.75 -9.69
N SER A 83 18.91 21.48 -8.49
CA SER A 83 20.34 21.26 -8.21
C SER A 83 20.97 20.02 -8.88
N ILE A 84 20.20 19.21 -9.62
CA ILE A 84 20.63 17.94 -10.22
C ILE A 84 19.90 17.71 -11.55
N GLY A 85 19.89 18.65 -12.49
CA GLY A 85 19.23 18.47 -13.81
C GLY A 85 17.71 18.20 -13.77
N ILE A 86 17.09 18.21 -12.58
CA ILE A 86 15.66 18.02 -12.38
C ILE A 86 15.00 19.39 -12.55
N ILE A 87 14.21 19.51 -13.60
CA ILE A 87 13.33 20.65 -13.85
C ILE A 87 12.19 20.60 -12.82
N LYS A 88 12.19 21.53 -11.85
CA LYS A 88 11.05 21.72 -10.96
C LYS A 88 10.03 22.59 -11.69
N VAL A 89 8.92 21.96 -12.10
CA VAL A 89 7.77 22.65 -12.66
C VAL A 89 6.85 23.06 -11.52
N GLN A 90 6.70 24.36 -11.30
CA GLN A 90 5.65 24.90 -10.43
C GLN A 90 4.48 25.37 -11.28
N VAL A 91 3.32 24.75 -11.10
CA VAL A 91 2.06 25.22 -11.70
C VAL A 91 1.63 26.45 -10.91
N ILE A 92 1.65 27.61 -11.55
CA ILE A 92 1.10 28.85 -10.98
C ILE A 92 -0.25 29.05 -11.65
N SER A 93 -1.32 28.76 -10.89
CA SER A 93 -2.69 29.08 -11.31
C SER A 93 -2.85 30.59 -11.27
N VAL A 94 -3.01 31.22 -12.43
CA VAL A 94 -3.45 32.62 -12.51
C VAL A 94 -4.97 32.59 -12.55
N ILE A 95 -5.60 32.90 -11.42
CA ILE A 95 -7.04 33.15 -11.38
C ILE A 95 -7.20 34.59 -11.90
N SER A 96 -7.73 34.74 -13.12
CA SER A 96 -8.16 36.03 -13.65
C SER A 96 -9.64 36.24 -13.41
#